data_AF-A0A225VYQ5-F1
#
_entry.id   AF-A0A225VYQ5-F1
#
_cell.length_a   1.000
_cell.length_b   1.000
_cell.length_c   1.000
_cell.angle_alpha   90.00
_cell.angle_beta   90.00
_cell.angle_gamma   90.00
#
_symmetry.space_group_name_H-M   'P 1'
#
loop_
_entity.id
_entity.type
_entity.pdbx_description
1 polymer ?
#
loop_
_entity_poly.entity_id
_entity_poly.type
_entity_poly.pdbx_seq_one_letter_code
_entity_poly.pdbx_strand_id
1 'polypeptide(L)'
;MGGACVYPSSSYFALEGRRFSWFALKAEDIVLLDRSGSPQIWLTACCQTISEFKRGKPTLRMLNRSGHSYLCPEFGAICLLKANHGLPPGIPAAVFINSRSRLDCVSSSSLARSIRQAAARLGNNPLEFSVHSLRAGGATHMYRTGVDTLTIQFHGRWAFDTLKHYTRLCKESVEGLATKIVSGSKCIHRLQ
;
A
#
# COMPACT_ATOMS: atom_id res chain seq x y z
N MET A 1 -22.03 -6.31 19.21
CA MET A 1 -21.78 -5.27 18.19
C MET A 1 -20.36 -5.44 17.68
N GLY A 2 -20.19 -6.24 16.63
CA GLY A 2 -18.87 -6.56 16.06
C GLY A 2 -18.48 -5.52 15.02
N GLY A 3 -17.33 -4.88 15.20
CA GLY A 3 -16.76 -3.98 14.21
C GLY A 3 -16.34 -4.79 12.98
N ALA A 4 -16.93 -4.47 11.83
CA ALA A 4 -16.56 -5.09 10.56
C ALA A 4 -15.15 -4.66 10.14
N CYS A 5 -14.29 -5.64 9.84
CA CYS A 5 -13.01 -5.43 9.18
C CYS A 5 -13.27 -5.02 7.73
N VAL A 6 -13.21 -3.73 7.44
CA VAL A 6 -13.25 -3.21 6.07
C VAL A 6 -11.83 -2.79 5.73
N TYR A 7 -11.18 -3.39 4.72
CA TYR A 7 -9.93 -2.91 4.14
C TYR A 7 -10.25 -2.19 2.83
N PRO A 8 -9.74 -0.97 2.53
CA PRO A 8 -10.16 -0.26 1.34
C PRO A 8 -9.04 -0.30 0.29
N SER A 9 -9.21 -1.17 -0.70
CA SER A 9 -8.54 -0.99 -1.99
C SER A 9 -9.29 -1.72 -3.10
N SER A 10 -10.11 -0.97 -3.82
CA SER A 10 -10.58 -1.21 -5.21
C SER A 10 -10.53 -2.65 -5.72
N SER A 11 -11.28 -3.56 -5.08
CA SER A 11 -11.96 -4.72 -5.69
C SER A 11 -12.50 -5.57 -4.54
N TYR A 12 -13.83 -5.62 -4.43
CA TYR A 12 -14.64 -6.47 -3.53
C TYR A 12 -14.64 -6.07 -2.05
N PHE A 13 -15.72 -5.43 -1.60
CA PHE A 13 -16.76 -6.04 -0.74
C PHE A 13 -17.79 -5.00 -0.30
N ALA A 14 -19.06 -5.25 -0.66
CA ALA A 14 -20.21 -4.72 0.04
C ALA A 14 -20.57 -5.71 1.16
N LEU A 15 -20.77 -5.21 2.38
CA LEU A 15 -21.45 -5.95 3.43
C LEU A 15 -22.95 -5.77 3.22
N GLU A 16 -23.53 -6.64 2.42
CA GLU A 16 -24.96 -6.92 2.47
C GLU A 16 -25.12 -8.42 2.67
N GLY A 17 -25.56 -8.82 3.87
CA GLY A 17 -26.03 -10.18 4.14
C GLY A 17 -25.01 -11.34 4.03
N ARG A 18 -24.44 -11.73 5.18
CA ARG A 18 -24.12 -13.14 5.52
C ARG A 18 -23.16 -13.95 4.62
N ARG A 19 -22.09 -13.36 4.05
CA ARG A 19 -20.95 -14.15 3.52
C ARG A 19 -19.63 -13.37 3.53
N PHE A 20 -18.71 -13.73 4.43
CA PHE A 20 -17.31 -13.31 4.42
C PHE A 20 -16.62 -13.92 3.20
N SER A 21 -15.79 -13.17 2.48
CA SER A 21 -14.96 -13.73 1.41
C SER A 21 -13.50 -13.29 1.49
N TRP A 22 -12.65 -14.23 1.07
CA TRP A 22 -11.26 -14.46 1.46
C TRP A 22 -10.25 -13.74 0.56
N PHE A 23 -10.38 -12.41 0.40
CA PHE A 23 -9.39 -11.63 -0.38
C PHE A 23 -8.44 -10.79 0.49
N ALA A 24 -8.45 -11.01 1.81
CA ALA A 24 -7.52 -10.33 2.71
C ALA A 24 -6.19 -11.10 2.78
N LEU A 25 -5.08 -10.36 2.77
CA LEU A 25 -3.74 -10.89 2.99
C LEU A 25 -3.69 -11.64 4.32
N LYS A 26 -3.37 -12.93 4.30
CA LYS A 26 -3.26 -13.75 5.50
C LYS A 26 -1.88 -13.63 6.13
N ALA A 27 -1.76 -14.04 7.39
CA ALA A 27 -0.46 -14.08 8.04
C ALA A 27 0.49 -15.07 7.36
N GLU A 28 -0.02 -16.24 6.94
CA GLU A 28 0.74 -17.26 6.19
C GLU A 28 1.25 -16.80 4.81
N ASP A 29 0.64 -15.77 4.24
CA ASP A 29 1.00 -15.23 2.94
C ASP A 29 2.22 -14.27 3.00
N ILE A 30 2.65 -13.88 4.20
CA ILE A 30 3.75 -12.93 4.43
C ILE A 30 4.99 -13.70 4.85
N VAL A 31 6.07 -13.54 4.07
CA VAL A 31 7.38 -14.12 4.36
C VAL A 31 8.41 -13.02 4.49
N LEU A 32 9.11 -12.99 5.62
CA LEU A 32 10.27 -12.13 5.82
C LEU A 32 11.52 -12.86 5.35
N LEU A 33 12.35 -12.23 4.51
CA LEU A 33 13.58 -12.81 3.98
C LEU A 33 14.79 -12.00 4.45
N ASP A 34 15.87 -12.68 4.83
CA ASP A 34 17.16 -12.03 5.08
C ASP A 34 17.87 -11.63 3.77
N ARG A 35 19.11 -11.12 3.91
CA ARG A 35 19.98 -10.75 2.77
C ARG A 35 20.31 -11.92 1.84
N SER A 36 20.28 -13.15 2.34
CA SER A 36 20.54 -14.35 1.56
C SER A 36 19.28 -14.87 0.83
N GLY A 37 18.12 -14.25 1.09
CA GLY A 37 16.84 -14.71 0.56
C GLY A 37 16.23 -15.87 1.37
N SER A 38 16.78 -16.16 2.55
CA SER A 38 16.27 -17.22 3.42
C SER A 38 15.13 -16.70 4.29
N PRO A 39 14.06 -17.49 4.49
CA PRO A 39 12.96 -17.10 5.37
C PRO A 39 13.43 -16.94 6.80
N GLN A 40 13.12 -15.78 7.39
CA GLN A 40 13.44 -15.44 8.76
C GLN A 40 12.18 -15.21 9.55
N ILE A 41 12.22 -15.62 10.81
CA ILE A 41 11.06 -15.53 11.68
C ILE A 41 11.03 -14.13 12.32
N TRP A 42 12.17 -13.49 12.65
CA TRP A 42 12.21 -12.11 13.18
C TRP A 42 13.55 -11.35 13.02
N LEU A 43 13.45 -10.01 12.90
CA LEU A 43 14.45 -8.95 13.22
C LEU A 43 15.62 -8.66 12.25
N THR A 44 15.94 -9.52 11.28
CA THR A 44 17.05 -9.28 10.31
C THR A 44 16.62 -9.39 8.85
N ALA A 45 15.35 -9.08 8.57
CA ALA A 45 14.85 -9.10 7.20
C ALA A 45 15.48 -7.95 6.39
N CYS A 46 15.62 -8.15 5.08
CA CYS A 46 15.99 -7.11 4.12
C CYS A 46 14.96 -6.98 3.01
N CYS A 47 14.22 -8.07 2.75
CA CYS A 47 13.20 -8.17 1.73
C CYS A 47 11.97 -8.84 2.35
N GLN A 48 10.80 -8.30 2.08
CA GLN A 48 9.53 -8.93 2.44
C GLN A 48 8.84 -9.42 1.18
N THR A 49 8.44 -10.67 1.21
CA THR A 49 7.67 -11.30 0.15
C THR A 49 6.25 -11.47 0.62
N ILE A 50 5.33 -10.88 -0.11
CA ILE A 50 3.90 -10.90 0.15
C ILE A 50 3.26 -11.65 -1.02
N SER A 51 2.62 -12.78 -0.75
CA SER A 51 1.85 -13.54 -1.74
C SER A 51 0.39 -13.09 -1.68
N GLU A 52 -0.15 -12.50 -2.74
CA GLU A 52 -1.55 -12.09 -2.76
C GLU A 52 -2.34 -12.81 -3.85
N PHE A 53 -3.55 -13.28 -3.52
CA PHE A 53 -4.41 -13.96 -4.48
C PHE A 53 -5.29 -12.97 -5.25
N LYS A 54 -5.02 -12.81 -6.56
CA LYS A 54 -5.89 -12.08 -7.49
C LYS A 54 -6.61 -13.06 -8.41
N ARG A 55 -7.96 -13.07 -8.39
CA ARG A 55 -8.79 -13.92 -9.28
C ARG A 55 -8.33 -15.41 -9.29
N GLY A 56 -7.94 -15.93 -8.12
CA GLY A 56 -7.44 -17.31 -7.98
C GLY A 56 -5.97 -17.54 -8.38
N LYS A 57 -5.23 -16.52 -8.83
CA LYS A 57 -3.79 -16.62 -9.12
C LYS A 57 -2.95 -15.96 -8.01
N PRO A 58 -2.02 -16.68 -7.36
CA PRO A 58 -1.08 -16.06 -6.44
C PRO A 58 -0.16 -15.12 -7.23
N THR A 59 -0.09 -13.87 -6.80
CA THR A 59 0.85 -12.86 -7.32
C THR A 59 1.86 -12.56 -6.23
N LEU A 60 3.13 -12.79 -6.53
CA LEU A 60 4.22 -12.44 -5.63
C LEU A 60 4.47 -10.94 -5.66
N ARG A 61 4.62 -10.33 -4.49
CA ARG A 61 5.08 -8.96 -4.33
C ARG A 61 6.25 -8.92 -3.37
N MET A 62 7.37 -8.38 -3.85
CA MET A 62 8.51 -8.10 -3.00
C MET A 62 8.52 -6.63 -2.61
N LEU A 63 8.64 -6.35 -1.31
CA LEU A 63 8.84 -5.03 -0.73
C LEU A 63 10.15 -5.02 0.04
N ASN A 64 11.01 -4.05 -0.26
CA ASN A 64 12.30 -3.94 0.40
C ASN A 64 12.26 -2.93 1.55
N ARG A 65 13.26 -3.01 2.42
CA ARG A 65 13.51 -1.99 3.43
C ARG A 65 13.67 -0.61 2.77
N SER A 66 12.88 0.38 3.20
CA SER A 66 12.98 1.75 2.68
C SER A 66 13.97 2.63 3.45
N GLY A 67 14.44 2.17 4.62
CA GLY A 67 15.25 2.96 5.55
C GLY A 67 14.47 3.97 6.39
N HIS A 68 13.19 4.23 6.07
CA HIS A 68 12.37 5.16 6.83
C HIS A 68 11.89 4.55 8.15
N SER A 69 12.01 5.27 9.27
CA SER A 69 11.72 4.72 10.61
C SER A 69 10.28 4.20 10.79
N TYR A 70 9.31 4.86 10.17
CA TYR A 70 7.87 4.54 10.35
C TYR A 70 7.13 4.09 9.07
N LEU A 71 7.68 4.38 7.89
CA LEU A 71 7.03 4.13 6.59
C LEU A 71 7.77 3.03 5.83
N CYS A 72 8.49 2.19 6.57
CA CYS A 72 9.17 1.05 6.00
C CYS A 72 8.19 -0.11 5.87
N PRO A 73 8.01 -0.68 4.66
CA PRO A 73 7.21 -1.89 4.49
C PRO A 73 7.67 -3.00 5.42
N GLU A 74 9.00 -3.11 5.58
CA GLU A 74 9.61 -4.09 6.47
C GLU A 74 9.07 -3.98 7.91
N PHE A 75 9.15 -2.78 8.45
CA PHE A 75 8.63 -2.46 9.77
C PHE A 75 7.12 -2.72 9.87
N GLY A 76 6.37 -2.36 8.83
CA GLY A 76 4.93 -2.59 8.73
C GLY A 76 4.56 -4.07 8.88
N ALA A 77 5.16 -4.97 8.09
CA ALA A 77 4.80 -6.38 8.20
C ALA A 77 5.33 -7.04 9.49
N ILE A 78 6.46 -6.59 10.04
CA ILE A 78 6.89 -7.01 11.39
C ILE A 78 5.81 -6.65 12.42
N CYS A 79 5.25 -5.44 12.38
CA CYS A 79 4.18 -5.04 13.30
C CYS A 79 2.93 -5.90 13.14
N LEU A 80 2.52 -6.20 11.90
CA LEU A 80 1.38 -7.07 11.61
C LEU A 80 1.59 -8.47 12.18
N LEU A 81 2.71 -9.11 11.84
CA LEU A 81 3.02 -10.45 12.29
C LEU A 81 3.14 -10.52 13.83
N LYS A 82 3.72 -9.48 14.48
CA LYS A 82 3.86 -9.45 15.95
C LYS A 82 2.49 -9.35 16.61
N ALA A 83 1.62 -8.51 16.07
CA ALA A 83 0.26 -8.33 16.60
C ALA A 83 -0.63 -9.55 16.36
N ASN A 84 -0.40 -10.27 15.26
CA ASN A 84 -1.10 -11.50 14.89
C ASN A 84 -0.51 -12.76 15.57
N HIS A 85 0.64 -12.64 16.27
CA HIS A 85 1.34 -13.76 16.87
C HIS A 85 0.45 -14.56 17.83
N GLY A 86 0.46 -15.89 17.68
CA GLY A 86 -0.38 -16.81 18.46
C GLY A 86 -1.80 -17.00 17.92
N LEU A 87 -2.15 -16.35 16.81
CA LEU A 87 -3.41 -16.60 16.09
C LEU A 87 -3.22 -17.63 14.97
N PRO A 88 -4.30 -18.29 14.50
CA PRO A 88 -4.18 -19.27 13.41
C PRO A 88 -3.63 -18.63 12.12
N PRO A 89 -2.66 -19.26 11.43
CA PRO A 89 -1.93 -18.64 10.31
C PRO A 89 -2.82 -18.29 9.10
N GLY A 90 -3.95 -19.00 8.93
CA GLY A 90 -4.90 -18.78 7.85
C GLY A 90 -5.82 -17.56 8.01
N ILE A 91 -5.75 -16.82 9.12
CA ILE A 91 -6.54 -15.61 9.31
C ILE A 91 -5.85 -14.38 8.70
N PRO A 92 -6.58 -13.28 8.43
CA PRO A 92 -5.99 -12.06 7.91
C PRO A 92 -4.88 -11.49 8.81
N ALA A 93 -3.76 -11.07 8.22
CA ALA A 93 -2.56 -10.63 8.92
C ALA A 93 -2.76 -9.41 9.83
N ALA A 94 -3.79 -8.61 9.57
CA ALA A 94 -4.11 -7.41 10.33
C ALA A 94 -5.25 -7.62 11.35
N VAL A 95 -5.54 -8.89 11.69
CA VAL A 95 -6.27 -9.28 12.90
C VAL A 95 -5.28 -9.38 14.07
N PHE A 96 -5.70 -9.00 15.28
CA PHE A 96 -4.87 -9.04 16.48
C PHE A 96 -5.73 -9.20 17.74
N ILE A 97 -5.10 -9.46 18.88
CA ILE A 97 -5.75 -9.42 20.20
C ILE A 97 -5.62 -8.00 20.78
N ASN A 98 -6.74 -7.33 21.00
CA ASN A 98 -6.74 -5.98 21.58
C ASN A 98 -6.51 -5.99 23.10
N SER A 99 -6.41 -4.80 23.70
CA SER A 99 -6.17 -4.63 25.14
C SER A 99 -7.25 -5.22 26.06
N ARG A 100 -8.41 -5.60 25.50
CA ARG A 100 -9.50 -6.26 26.23
C ARG A 100 -9.50 -7.77 26.03
N SER A 101 -8.39 -8.34 25.55
CA SER A 101 -8.23 -9.75 25.25
C SER A 101 -9.26 -10.29 24.25
N ARG A 102 -9.68 -9.47 23.29
CA ARG A 102 -10.62 -9.86 22.22
C ARG A 102 -9.97 -9.74 20.85
N LEU A 103 -10.42 -10.59 19.93
CA LEU A 103 -10.07 -10.47 18.51
C LEU A 103 -10.60 -9.13 17.97
N ASP A 104 -9.72 -8.42 17.29
CA ASP A 104 -9.97 -7.14 16.64
C ASP A 104 -9.16 -7.06 15.34
N CYS A 105 -9.37 -6.03 14.54
CA CYS A 105 -8.64 -5.85 13.29
C CYS A 105 -8.44 -4.39 12.93
N VAL A 106 -7.43 -4.12 12.10
CA VAL A 106 -7.22 -2.79 11.55
C VAL A 106 -8.32 -2.48 10.54
N SER A 107 -9.30 -1.69 10.96
CA SER A 107 -10.43 -1.30 10.12
C SER A 107 -10.14 -0.01 9.34
N SER A 108 -10.79 0.14 8.17
CA SER A 108 -10.77 1.36 7.36
C SER A 108 -11.21 2.58 8.14
N SER A 109 -12.20 2.44 9.01
CA SER A 109 -12.72 3.55 9.80
C SER A 109 -11.69 4.01 10.84
N SER A 110 -10.99 3.07 11.48
CA SER A 110 -9.89 3.39 12.40
C SER A 110 -8.72 4.02 11.68
N LEU A 111 -8.34 3.51 10.51
CA LEU A 111 -7.28 4.10 9.71
C LEU A 111 -7.64 5.50 9.19
N ALA A 112 -8.86 5.70 8.69
CA ALA A 112 -9.36 7.00 8.26
C ALA A 112 -9.33 8.01 9.41
N ARG A 113 -9.77 7.60 10.61
CA ARG A 113 -9.72 8.44 11.81
C ARG A 113 -8.29 8.89 12.12
N SER A 114 -7.32 7.97 12.11
CA SER A 114 -5.91 8.29 12.37
C SER A 114 -5.35 9.26 11.33
N ILE A 115 -5.63 9.04 10.04
CA ILE A 115 -5.18 9.94 8.96
C ILE A 115 -5.78 11.34 9.13
N ARG A 116 -7.08 11.43 9.40
CA ARG A 116 -7.78 12.70 9.60
C ARG A 116 -7.26 13.46 10.81
N GLN A 117 -6.98 12.77 11.91
CA GLN A 117 -6.36 13.37 13.08
C GLN A 117 -4.95 13.89 12.78
N ALA A 118 -4.16 13.15 12.01
CA ALA A 118 -2.84 13.63 11.58
C ALA A 118 -2.96 14.87 10.68
N ALA A 119 -3.89 14.87 9.71
CA ALA A 119 -4.16 16.02 8.85
C ALA A 119 -4.54 17.28 9.66
N ALA A 120 -5.44 17.13 10.63
CA ALA A 120 -5.85 18.22 11.53
C ALA A 120 -4.66 18.82 12.29
N ARG A 121 -3.79 17.96 12.84
CA ARG A 121 -2.59 18.38 13.58
C ARG A 121 -1.58 19.11 12.70
N LEU A 122 -1.58 18.84 11.40
CA LEU A 122 -0.74 19.51 10.41
C LEU A 122 -1.42 20.75 9.80
N GLY A 123 -2.57 21.19 10.33
CA GLY A 123 -3.29 22.37 9.85
C GLY A 123 -4.05 22.16 8.54
N ASN A 124 -4.22 20.91 8.08
CA ASN A 124 -4.98 20.58 6.87
C ASN A 124 -6.45 20.28 7.21
N ASN A 125 -7.35 20.48 6.24
CA ASN A 125 -8.75 20.11 6.38
C ASN A 125 -8.92 18.57 6.43
N PRO A 126 -9.33 17.98 7.55
CA PRO A 126 -9.42 16.52 7.67
C PRO A 126 -10.41 15.87 6.70
N LEU A 127 -11.43 16.61 6.25
CA LEU A 127 -12.46 16.08 5.35
C LEU A 127 -11.92 15.73 3.97
N GLU A 128 -10.77 16.30 3.58
CA GLU A 128 -10.08 16.01 2.31
C GLU A 128 -9.30 14.69 2.36
N PHE A 129 -9.18 14.08 3.54
CA PHE A 129 -8.39 12.88 3.73
C PHE A 129 -9.26 11.65 4.04
N SER A 130 -8.89 10.55 3.40
CA SER A 130 -9.46 9.22 3.60
C SER A 130 -8.36 8.17 3.51
N VAL A 131 -8.72 6.90 3.72
CA VAL A 131 -7.75 5.81 3.49
C VAL A 131 -7.30 5.75 2.04
N HIS A 132 -8.14 6.17 1.10
CA HIS A 132 -7.80 6.24 -0.32
C HIS A 132 -6.68 7.26 -0.61
N SER A 133 -6.55 8.29 0.22
CA SER A 133 -5.49 9.29 0.10
C SER A 133 -4.10 8.66 0.22
N LEU A 134 -3.93 7.54 0.94
CA LEU A 134 -2.66 6.82 0.99
C LEU A 134 -2.25 6.28 -0.39
N ARG A 135 -3.21 5.76 -1.17
CA ARG A 135 -2.95 5.23 -2.52
C ARG A 135 -2.64 6.35 -3.50
N ALA A 136 -3.49 7.39 -3.54
CA ALA A 136 -3.28 8.55 -4.41
C ALA A 136 -1.97 9.28 -4.08
N GLY A 137 -1.70 9.48 -2.79
CA GLY A 137 -0.48 10.10 -2.30
C GLY A 137 0.77 9.30 -2.67
N GLY A 138 0.76 7.98 -2.43
CA GLY A 138 1.87 7.09 -2.82
C GLY A 138 2.11 7.07 -4.33
N ALA A 139 1.05 6.98 -5.15
CA ALA A 139 1.14 7.07 -6.61
C ALA A 139 1.80 8.37 -7.06
N THR A 140 1.30 9.47 -6.52
CA THR A 140 1.75 10.83 -6.85
C THR A 140 3.20 11.01 -6.45
N HIS A 141 3.60 10.53 -5.27
CA HIS A 141 4.98 10.64 -4.82
C HIS A 141 5.94 9.84 -5.72
N MET A 142 5.63 8.57 -6.02
CA MET A 142 6.43 7.76 -6.94
C MET A 142 6.56 8.40 -8.33
N TYR A 143 5.45 8.94 -8.84
CA TYR A 143 5.46 9.65 -10.13
C TYR A 143 6.36 10.89 -10.07
N ARG A 144 6.28 11.69 -9.00
CA ARG A 144 7.11 12.89 -8.80
C ARG A 144 8.60 12.57 -8.68
N THR A 145 8.95 11.42 -8.08
CA THR A 145 10.34 10.97 -7.97
C THR A 145 10.85 10.28 -9.24
N GLY A 146 10.05 10.25 -10.32
CA GLY A 146 10.47 9.70 -11.61
C GLY A 146 10.43 8.18 -11.71
N VAL A 147 9.73 7.48 -10.83
CA VAL A 147 9.48 6.04 -10.99
C VAL A 147 8.66 5.83 -12.26
N ASP A 148 9.04 4.85 -13.08
CA ASP A 148 8.36 4.60 -14.33
C ASP A 148 6.90 4.16 -14.11
N THR A 149 6.04 4.53 -15.04
CA THR A 149 4.58 4.32 -14.91
C THR A 149 4.19 2.84 -14.87
N LEU A 150 4.96 1.96 -15.53
CA LEU A 150 4.71 0.51 -15.50
C LEU A 150 5.02 -0.06 -14.12
N THR A 151 6.14 0.31 -13.51
CA THR A 151 6.49 -0.06 -12.13
C THR A 151 5.45 0.46 -11.16
N ILE A 152 5.00 1.70 -11.30
CA ILE A 152 3.92 2.23 -10.45
C ILE A 152 2.62 1.43 -10.66
N GLN A 153 2.29 1.01 -11.89
CA GLN A 153 1.10 0.19 -12.15
C GLN A 153 1.20 -1.20 -11.53
N PHE A 154 2.33 -1.89 -11.71
CA PHE A 154 2.61 -3.18 -11.07
C PHE A 154 2.56 -3.04 -9.54
N HIS A 155 3.14 -1.97 -8.99
CA HIS A 155 3.13 -1.67 -7.57
C HIS A 155 1.76 -1.19 -7.05
N GLY A 156 0.94 -0.55 -7.86
CA GLY A 156 -0.40 -0.10 -7.49
C GLY A 156 -1.47 -1.19 -7.67
N ARG A 157 -1.14 -2.25 -8.43
CA ARG A 157 -2.09 -3.24 -8.96
C ARG A 157 -3.19 -2.61 -9.80
N TRP A 158 -2.85 -1.52 -10.49
CA TRP A 158 -3.77 -0.70 -11.27
C TRP A 158 -3.83 -1.17 -12.72
N ALA A 159 -5.02 -1.03 -13.33
CA ALA A 159 -5.11 -1.06 -14.77
C ALA A 159 -4.45 0.21 -15.34
N PHE A 160 -4.11 0.18 -16.63
CA PHE A 160 -3.28 1.21 -17.25
C PHE A 160 -3.86 2.63 -17.08
N ASP A 161 -5.17 2.78 -17.20
CA ASP A 161 -5.86 4.08 -17.04
C ASP A 161 -5.94 4.54 -15.58
N THR A 162 -5.97 3.61 -14.63
CA THR A 162 -6.38 3.90 -13.27
C THR A 162 -5.29 4.69 -12.56
N LEU A 163 -4.03 4.50 -12.96
CA LEU A 163 -2.91 5.32 -12.51
C LEU A 163 -3.19 6.83 -12.69
N LYS A 164 -3.80 7.22 -13.82
CA LYS A 164 -4.09 8.63 -14.14
C LYS A 164 -5.06 9.27 -13.15
N HIS A 165 -5.94 8.48 -12.53
CA HIS A 165 -6.86 8.96 -11.51
C HIS A 165 -6.20 9.15 -10.14
N TYR A 166 -5.12 8.41 -9.87
CA TYR A 166 -4.39 8.46 -8.60
C TYR A 166 -3.25 9.46 -8.58
N THR A 167 -2.63 9.76 -9.73
CA THR A 167 -1.58 10.76 -9.81
C THR A 167 -2.17 12.17 -9.83
N ARG A 168 -1.53 13.08 -9.11
CA ARG A 168 -1.83 14.52 -9.16
C ARG A 168 -0.63 15.25 -9.74
N LEU A 169 -0.86 16.01 -10.81
CA LEU A 169 0.11 16.97 -11.30
C LEU A 169 0.21 18.11 -10.29
N CYS A 170 1.43 18.41 -9.88
CA CYS A 170 1.77 19.49 -8.97
C CYS A 170 2.60 20.53 -9.71
N LYS A 171 2.72 21.73 -9.13
CA LYS A 171 3.46 22.84 -9.71
C LYS A 171 4.87 22.44 -10.13
N GLU A 172 5.59 21.71 -9.27
CA GLU A 172 6.98 21.30 -9.53
C GLU A 172 7.09 20.32 -10.72
N SER A 173 6.11 19.42 -10.88
CA SER A 173 6.07 18.53 -12.05
C SER A 173 5.82 19.28 -13.34
N VAL A 174 4.98 20.32 -13.30
CA VAL A 174 4.70 21.16 -14.48
C VAL A 174 5.90 22.03 -14.83
N GLU A 175 6.61 22.57 -13.83
CA GLU A 175 7.87 23.31 -14.04
C GLU A 175 8.94 22.42 -14.67
N GLY A 176 9.16 21.21 -14.14
CA GLY A 176 10.09 20.25 -14.73
C GLY A 176 9.71 19.81 -16.14
N LEU A 177 8.41 19.69 -16.44
CA LEU A 177 7.92 19.43 -17.79
C LEU A 177 8.24 20.60 -18.72
N ALA A 178 8.00 21.84 -18.29
CA ALA A 178 8.29 23.04 -19.07
C ALA A 178 9.78 23.13 -19.41
N THR A 179 10.68 22.87 -18.45
CA THR A 179 12.13 22.81 -18.71
C THR A 179 12.47 21.76 -19.76
N LYS A 180 11.90 20.55 -19.66
CA LYS A 180 12.14 19.46 -20.61
C LYS A 180 11.65 19.76 -22.02
N ILE A 181 10.52 20.47 -22.16
CA ILE A 181 9.98 20.91 -23.45
C ILE A 181 10.99 21.83 -24.15
N VAL A 182 11.58 22.77 -23.42
CA VAL A 182 12.56 23.72 -23.96
C VAL A 182 13.90 23.05 -24.28
N SER A 183 14.32 22.08 -23.47
CA SER A 183 15.59 21.36 -23.64
C SER A 183 15.54 20.21 -24.66
N GLY A 184 14.38 19.90 -25.23
CA GLY A 184 14.23 18.82 -26.21
C GLY A 184 15.04 19.11 -27.48
N SER A 185 15.88 18.16 -27.90
CA SER A 185 16.67 18.28 -29.13
C SER A 185 15.77 18.53 -30.34
N LYS A 186 15.96 19.67 -31.02
CA LYS A 186 15.26 20.04 -32.26
C LYS A 186 15.78 19.28 -33.49
N CYS A 187 16.29 18.06 -33.32
CA CYS A 187 16.75 17.28 -34.45
C CYS A 187 15.52 16.81 -35.24
N ILE A 188 15.21 17.55 -36.30
CA ILE A 188 14.25 17.13 -37.31
C ILE A 188 14.89 15.91 -37.99
N HIS A 189 14.48 14.70 -37.60
CA HIS A 189 14.68 13.54 -38.45
C HIS A 189 13.81 13.75 -39.69
N ARG A 190 14.41 14.34 -40.73
CA ARG A 190 13.88 14.26 -42.08
C ARG A 190 13.92 12.78 -42.45
N LEU A 191 12.77 12.12 -42.43
CA LEU A 191 12.59 10.83 -43.07
C LEU A 191 12.98 11.04 -44.54
N GLN A 192 14.13 10.49 -44.93
CA GLN A 192 14.47 10.29 -46.34
C GLN A 192 13.70 9.09 -46.87
#